data_AF-A0A9W6S6D2-F1
#
_entry.id   AF-A0A9W6S6D2-F1
#
_cell.length_a   1.000
_cell.length_b   1.000
_cell.length_c   1.000
_cell.angle_alpha   90.00
_cell.angle_beta   90.00
_cell.angle_gamma   90.00
#
_symmetry.space_group_name_H-M   'P 1'
#
loop_
_entity.id
_entity.type
_entity.pdbx_description
1 polymer ?
#
loop_
_entity_poly.entity_id
_entity_poly.type
_entity_poly.pdbx_seq_one_letter_code
_entity_poly.pdbx_strand_id
1 'polypeptide(L)'
;MPSSMVWVLCTDEGREVSFELGVWREDGPVTAEDAGDRYEQVAEQEPPGGEPDQQVAAFHQELTSRFPDLDDLPDEDDSSPWMDYLDLSADGVFMKIAFSRVEEMVPYVIELAAEHGLVCYDPQEHVVHNPPR
;
A
#
# COMPACT_ATOMS: atom_id res chain seq x y z
N MET A 1 -16.28 7.28 -26.36
CA MET A 1 -16.22 5.88 -25.86
C MET A 1 -14.78 5.63 -25.43
N PRO A 2 -14.53 5.10 -24.21
CA PRO A 2 -15.05 5.65 -22.97
C PRO A 2 -13.89 5.99 -22.01
N SER A 3 -13.89 7.18 -21.42
CA SER A 3 -13.24 7.38 -20.12
C SER A 3 -14.26 6.93 -19.09
N SER A 4 -14.08 5.72 -18.57
CA SER A 4 -14.85 5.21 -17.45
C SER A 4 -14.59 6.10 -16.25
N MET A 5 -15.58 6.91 -15.95
CA MET A 5 -15.72 7.62 -14.69
C MET A 5 -16.04 6.54 -13.66
N VAL A 6 -15.05 6.08 -12.90
CA VAL A 6 -15.27 5.27 -11.72
C VAL A 6 -15.82 6.21 -10.65
N TRP A 7 -17.11 6.47 -10.73
CA TRP A 7 -17.89 6.84 -9.56
C TRP A 7 -18.00 5.56 -8.74
N VAL A 8 -17.15 5.37 -7.72
CA VAL A 8 -17.55 4.50 -6.62
C VAL A 8 -18.67 5.25 -5.89
N LEU A 9 -19.88 5.00 -6.35
CA LEU A 9 -21.11 5.41 -5.71
C LEU A 9 -21.14 4.77 -4.32
N CYS A 10 -21.46 5.58 -3.31
CA CYS A 10 -21.91 5.11 -2.00
C CYS A 10 -22.88 3.93 -2.16
N THR A 11 -22.59 2.80 -1.50
CA THR A 11 -23.61 1.78 -1.22
C THR A 11 -23.52 1.36 0.25
N ASP A 12 -24.57 1.74 0.98
CA ASP A 12 -25.28 1.02 2.04
C ASP A 12 -24.45 0.35 3.16
N GLU A 13 -24.62 0.88 4.37
CA GLU A 13 -24.13 0.35 5.67
C GLU A 13 -22.61 0.49 5.94
N GLY A 14 -22.16 1.70 6.27
CA GLY A 14 -21.02 1.92 7.17
C GLY A 14 -19.65 1.33 6.78
N ARG A 15 -19.47 0.81 5.57
CA ARG A 15 -18.17 0.33 5.11
C ARG A 15 -17.35 1.52 4.64
N GLU A 16 -16.43 1.95 5.50
CA GLU A 16 -15.34 2.82 5.11
C GLU A 16 -14.59 2.13 3.97
N VAL A 17 -14.65 2.73 2.77
CA VAL A 17 -13.84 2.30 1.64
C VAL A 17 -12.39 2.57 2.05
N SER A 18 -11.42 1.71 1.70
CA SER A 18 -10.00 2.00 1.87
C SER A 18 -9.34 2.17 0.52
N PHE A 19 -8.27 2.97 0.46
CA PHE A 19 -7.37 3.03 -0.68
C PHE A 19 -6.18 2.11 -0.40
N GLU A 20 -5.86 1.21 -1.31
CA GLU A 20 -4.86 0.17 -1.06
C GLU A 20 -3.58 0.41 -1.85
N LEU A 21 -2.44 0.06 -1.28
CA LEU A 21 -1.15 0.10 -1.96
C LEU A 21 -0.34 -1.14 -1.58
N GLY A 22 0.39 -1.69 -2.56
CA GLY A 22 1.41 -2.70 -2.32
C GLY A 22 2.80 -2.15 -2.63
N VAL A 23 3.76 -2.38 -1.73
CA VAL A 23 5.16 -1.98 -1.90
C VAL A 23 6.07 -3.17 -1.68
N TRP A 24 6.92 -3.49 -2.65
CA TRP A 24 7.81 -4.65 -2.55
C TRP A 24 9.10 -4.47 -3.35
N ARG A 25 10.06 -5.38 -3.12
CA ARG A 25 11.35 -5.40 -3.80
C ARG A 25 11.28 -6.26 -5.06
N GLU A 26 11.80 -5.73 -6.15
CA GLU A 26 11.98 -6.43 -7.43
C GLU A 26 13.41 -6.26 -7.93
N ASP A 27 13.91 -7.24 -8.69
CA ASP A 27 15.27 -7.17 -9.28
C ASP A 27 15.33 -6.30 -10.54
N GLY A 28 14.17 -5.90 -11.07
CA GLY A 28 14.06 -5.06 -12.25
C GLY A 28 12.69 -4.40 -12.37
N PRO A 29 12.49 -3.53 -13.38
CA PRO A 29 11.19 -2.91 -13.56
C PRO A 29 10.14 -3.95 -13.96
N VAL A 30 8.96 -3.85 -13.36
CA VAL A 30 7.81 -4.71 -13.66
C VAL A 30 6.74 -3.94 -14.42
N THR A 31 5.92 -4.68 -15.17
CA THR A 31 4.74 -4.11 -15.83
C THR A 31 3.58 -4.01 -14.86
N ALA A 32 2.57 -3.19 -15.18
CA ALA A 32 1.36 -3.11 -14.36
C ALA A 32 0.60 -4.44 -14.33
N GLU A 33 0.63 -5.22 -15.41
CA GLU A 33 0.03 -6.56 -15.47
C GLU A 33 0.72 -7.51 -14.50
N ASP A 34 2.06 -7.63 -14.56
CA ASP A 34 2.82 -8.49 -13.65
C ASP A 34 2.66 -8.05 -12.17
N ALA A 35 2.60 -6.74 -11.92
CA ALA A 35 2.39 -6.20 -10.58
C ALA A 35 0.99 -6.51 -10.04
N GLY A 36 -0.03 -6.46 -10.91
CA GLY A 36 -1.40 -6.83 -10.58
C GLY A 36 -1.51 -8.31 -10.22
N ASP A 37 -0.96 -9.20 -11.05
CA ASP A 37 -0.94 -10.64 -10.79
C ASP A 37 -0.27 -10.96 -9.46
N ARG A 38 0.86 -10.30 -9.15
CA ARG A 38 1.54 -10.45 -7.86
C ARG A 38 0.67 -9.98 -6.69
N TYR A 39 0.04 -8.81 -6.81
CA TYR A 39 -0.79 -8.25 -5.75
C TYR A 39 -1.98 -9.18 -5.44
N GLU A 40 -2.68 -9.67 -6.47
CA GLU A 40 -3.77 -10.63 -6.32
C GLU A 40 -3.29 -11.93 -5.67
N GLN A 41 -2.14 -12.45 -6.10
CA GLN A 41 -1.56 -13.66 -5.51
C GLN A 41 -1.28 -13.49 -4.01
N VAL A 42 -0.79 -12.32 -3.57
CA VAL A 42 -0.55 -12.07 -2.14
C VAL A 42 -1.87 -11.91 -1.38
N ALA A 43 -2.84 -11.18 -1.94
CA ALA A 43 -4.14 -10.97 -1.33
C ALA A 43 -4.94 -12.29 -1.11
N GLU A 44 -4.70 -13.31 -1.93
CA GLU A 44 -5.32 -14.64 -1.79
C GLU A 44 -4.64 -15.56 -0.76
N GLN A 45 -3.45 -15.21 -0.26
CA GLN A 45 -2.68 -16.06 0.65
C GLN A 45 -3.03 -15.78 2.13
N GLU A 46 -3.25 -16.84 2.92
CA GLU A 46 -3.41 -16.77 4.39
C GLU A 46 -2.29 -17.53 5.14
N PRO A 47 -1.70 -16.96 6.20
CA PRO A 47 -1.32 -15.56 6.40
C PRO A 47 0.09 -15.28 5.82
N PRO A 48 0.37 -14.01 5.47
CA PRO A 48 1.70 -13.59 5.06
C PRO A 48 2.70 -13.87 6.18
N GLY A 49 3.83 -14.45 5.81
CA GLY A 49 4.85 -14.88 6.75
C GLY A 49 6.24 -14.79 6.13
N GLY A 50 7.25 -14.85 6.99
CA GLY A 50 8.64 -14.71 6.59
C GLY A 50 9.20 -13.32 6.84
N GLU A 51 10.52 -13.23 6.74
CA GLU A 51 11.27 -12.02 7.04
C GLU A 51 11.29 -11.11 5.79
N PRO A 52 10.93 -9.82 5.93
CA PRO A 52 10.95 -8.88 4.81
C PRO A 52 12.37 -8.68 4.28
N ASP A 53 12.47 -8.29 3.01
CA ASP A 53 13.72 -7.75 2.46
C ASP A 53 14.18 -6.53 3.29
N GLN A 54 15.49 -6.33 3.40
CA GLN A 54 16.07 -5.22 4.18
C GLN A 54 15.54 -3.85 3.72
N GLN A 55 15.34 -3.65 2.42
CA GLN A 55 14.82 -2.39 1.86
C GLN A 55 13.35 -2.20 2.23
N VAL A 56 12.57 -3.28 2.19
CA VAL A 56 11.16 -3.28 2.60
C VAL A 56 11.03 -2.96 4.10
N ALA A 57 11.88 -3.56 4.94
CA ALA A 57 11.91 -3.28 6.38
C ALA A 57 12.31 -1.82 6.68
N ALA A 58 13.27 -1.27 5.95
CA ALA A 58 13.71 0.12 6.10
C ALA A 58 12.60 1.11 5.67
N PHE A 59 11.95 0.84 4.54
CA PHE A 59 10.77 1.58 4.07
C PHE A 59 9.67 1.58 5.14
N HIS A 60 9.31 0.40 5.66
CA HIS A 60 8.28 0.26 6.68
C HIS A 60 8.61 1.09 7.93
N GLN A 61 9.84 0.99 8.42
CA GLN A 61 10.29 1.72 9.60
C GLN A 61 10.20 3.25 9.40
N GLU A 62 10.60 3.76 8.23
CA GLU A 62 10.53 5.19 7.94
C GLU A 62 9.07 5.65 7.78
N LEU A 63 8.25 4.86 7.11
CA LEU A 63 6.83 5.12 6.94
C LEU A 63 6.11 5.23 8.29
N THR A 64 6.31 4.26 9.18
CA THR A 64 5.65 4.25 10.50
C THR A 64 6.23 5.27 11.48
N SER A 65 7.46 5.75 11.26
CA SER A 65 8.01 6.88 12.03
C SER A 65 7.23 8.18 11.80
N ARG A 66 6.59 8.33 10.64
CA ARG A 66 5.76 9.49 10.27
C ARG A 66 4.28 9.22 10.46
N PHE A 67 3.83 8.01 10.13
CA PHE A 67 2.44 7.57 10.18
C PHE A 67 2.36 6.29 11.02
N PRO A 68 2.32 6.40 12.37
CA PRO A 68 2.33 5.24 13.26
C PRO A 68 1.28 4.20 12.89
N ASP A 69 1.63 2.92 13.02
CA ASP A 69 0.67 1.82 12.84
C ASP A 69 -0.36 1.82 13.98
N LEU A 70 -1.48 1.12 13.81
CA LEU A 70 -2.54 0.98 14.81
C LEU A 70 -2.01 0.39 16.13
N ASP A 71 -1.04 -0.54 16.08
CA ASP A 71 -0.42 -1.14 17.27
C ASP A 71 0.41 -0.14 18.10
N ASP A 72 0.87 0.94 17.47
CA ASP A 72 1.70 1.98 18.13
C ASP A 72 0.85 3.09 18.75
N LEU A 73 -0.46 3.09 18.53
CA LEU A 73 -1.39 4.11 18.98
C LEU A 73 -2.26 3.61 20.15
N PRO A 74 -2.71 4.51 21.04
CA PRO A 74 -3.74 4.17 22.04
C PRO A 74 -5.05 3.78 21.35
N ASP A 75 -5.79 2.81 21.90
CA ASP A 75 -7.06 2.28 21.35
C ASP A 75 -8.14 3.35 21.02
N GLU A 76 -8.05 4.55 21.59
CA GLU A 76 -9.00 5.66 21.38
C GLU A 76 -8.49 6.75 20.40
N ASP A 77 -7.37 6.51 19.72
CA ASP A 77 -6.74 7.47 18.81
C ASP A 77 -7.13 7.25 17.34
N ASP A 78 -8.23 7.90 16.93
CA ASP A 78 -8.69 7.95 15.53
C ASP A 78 -7.78 8.79 14.61
N SER A 79 -6.61 9.24 15.07
CA SER A 79 -5.67 9.99 14.23
C SER A 79 -4.86 9.10 13.29
N SER A 80 -4.86 7.77 13.51
CA SER A 80 -4.24 6.82 12.61
C SER A 80 -4.72 7.05 11.18
N PRO A 81 -3.81 7.15 10.22
CA PRO A 81 -4.22 7.33 8.84
C PRO A 81 -4.52 5.99 8.12
N TRP A 82 -4.28 4.88 8.81
CA TRP A 82 -4.50 3.51 8.35
C TRP A 82 -5.89 3.00 8.74
N MET A 83 -6.51 2.24 7.84
CA MET A 83 -7.80 1.57 8.06
C MET A 83 -7.66 0.18 8.69
N ASP A 84 -6.45 -0.37 8.68
CA ASP A 84 -6.07 -1.70 9.15
C ASP A 84 -4.56 -1.69 9.45
N TYR A 85 -4.06 -2.75 10.07
CA TYR A 85 -2.62 -2.90 10.32
C TYR A 85 -1.82 -2.94 9.02
N LEU A 86 -0.57 -2.48 9.05
CA LEU A 86 0.33 -2.67 7.91
C LEU A 86 0.74 -4.14 7.81
N ASP A 87 0.50 -4.73 6.66
CA ASP A 87 0.88 -6.11 6.40
C ASP A 87 2.32 -6.18 5.89
N LEU A 88 3.26 -6.29 6.84
CA LEU A 88 4.70 -6.45 6.58
C LEU A 88 5.08 -7.93 6.55
N SER A 89 5.64 -8.38 5.42
CA SER A 89 6.06 -9.76 5.22
C SER A 89 7.21 -9.92 4.23
N ALA A 90 7.59 -11.16 3.95
CA ALA A 90 8.54 -11.48 2.89
C ALA A 90 8.09 -10.99 1.50
N ASP A 91 6.78 -10.78 1.30
CA ASP A 91 6.22 -10.33 0.02
C ASP A 91 6.20 -8.82 -0.16
N GLY A 92 6.41 -8.04 0.90
CA GLY A 92 6.35 -6.58 0.86
C GLY A 92 5.64 -5.97 2.05
N VAL A 93 5.17 -4.74 1.86
CA VAL A 93 4.25 -4.02 2.74
C VAL A 93 2.97 -3.76 1.97
N PHE A 94 1.84 -4.23 2.49
CA PHE A 94 0.51 -3.99 1.93
C PHE A 94 -0.30 -3.13 2.91
N MET A 95 -0.93 -2.08 2.37
CA MET A 95 -1.48 -0.98 3.17
C MET A 95 -2.92 -0.71 2.79
N LYS A 96 -3.74 -0.36 3.79
CA LYS A 96 -5.10 0.15 3.62
C LYS A 96 -5.18 1.56 4.22
N ILE A 97 -5.32 2.56 3.38
CA ILE A 97 -5.32 3.98 3.73
C ILE A 97 -6.74 4.49 3.83
N ALA A 98 -7.03 5.30 4.85
CA ALA A 98 -8.31 6.00 4.94
C ALA A 98 -8.44 7.03 3.81
N PHE A 99 -9.58 7.08 3.08
CA PHE A 99 -9.73 8.00 1.94
C PHE A 99 -9.46 9.46 2.29
N SER A 100 -9.76 9.88 3.53
CA SER A 100 -9.49 11.23 4.03
C SER A 100 -8.01 11.60 4.06
N ARG A 101 -7.11 10.62 3.95
CA ARG A 101 -5.66 10.75 4.03
C ARG A 101 -4.94 10.51 2.70
N VAL A 102 -5.64 10.00 1.69
CA VAL A 102 -5.08 9.62 0.38
C VAL A 102 -4.27 10.74 -0.27
N GLU A 103 -4.79 11.96 -0.28
CA GLU A 103 -4.13 13.11 -0.90
C GLU A 103 -2.75 13.43 -0.29
N GLU A 104 -2.58 13.17 1.01
CA GLU A 104 -1.31 13.37 1.70
C GLU A 104 -0.39 12.14 1.56
N MET A 105 -0.94 10.95 1.76
CA MET A 105 -0.13 9.75 1.95
C MET A 105 0.32 9.10 0.67
N VAL A 106 -0.53 9.00 -0.35
CA VAL A 106 -0.19 8.24 -1.57
C VAL A 106 1.04 8.84 -2.27
N PRO A 107 1.16 10.16 -2.47
CA PRO A 107 2.38 10.74 -3.03
C PRO A 107 3.62 10.46 -2.18
N TYR A 108 3.49 10.52 -0.84
CA TYR A 108 4.60 10.25 0.07
C TYR A 108 5.03 8.78 0.03
N VAL A 109 4.10 7.83 0.00
CA VAL A 109 4.38 6.40 -0.11
C VAL A 109 5.12 6.10 -1.42
N ILE A 110 4.68 6.67 -2.54
CA ILE A 110 5.32 6.49 -3.84
C ILE A 110 6.75 7.05 -3.83
N GLU A 111 6.93 8.26 -3.30
CA GLU A 111 8.25 8.90 -3.20
C GLU A 111 9.20 8.09 -2.30
N LEU A 112 8.72 7.69 -1.12
CA LEU A 112 9.50 6.90 -0.17
C LEU A 112 9.85 5.52 -0.75
N ALA A 113 8.91 4.85 -1.42
CA ALA A 113 9.20 3.58 -2.11
C ALA A 113 10.31 3.75 -3.14
N ALA A 114 10.28 4.84 -3.93
CA ALA A 114 11.32 5.15 -4.89
C ALA A 114 12.69 5.41 -4.23
N GLU A 115 12.73 6.11 -3.09
CA GLU A 115 13.96 6.35 -2.32
C GLU A 115 14.59 5.06 -1.77
N HIS A 116 13.75 4.10 -1.41
CA HIS A 116 14.18 2.78 -0.92
C HIS A 116 14.42 1.75 -2.05
N GLY A 117 14.24 2.14 -3.32
CA GLY A 117 14.47 1.26 -4.46
C GLY A 117 13.40 0.18 -4.64
N LEU A 118 12.16 0.46 -4.22
CA LEU A 118 11.04 -0.46 -4.21
C LEU A 118 10.03 -0.13 -5.32
N VAL A 119 9.29 -1.15 -5.75
CA VAL A 119 8.10 -1.00 -6.58
C VAL A 119 6.94 -0.59 -5.69
N CYS A 120 6.14 0.38 -6.14
CA CYS A 120 4.84 0.71 -5.55
C CYS A 120 3.73 0.46 -6.58
N TYR A 121 2.69 -0.25 -6.18
CA TYR A 121 1.57 -0.60 -7.03
C TYR A 121 0.23 -0.12 -6.45
N ASP A 122 -0.55 0.51 -7.31
CA ASP A 122 -1.93 0.94 -7.08
C ASP A 122 -2.88 -0.02 -7.82
N PRO A 123 -3.59 -0.91 -7.10
CA PRO A 123 -4.54 -1.85 -7.69
C PRO A 123 -5.85 -1.19 -8.12
N GLN A 124 -6.18 0.02 -7.64
CA GLN A 124 -7.41 0.71 -8.04
C GLN A 124 -7.30 1.30 -9.44
N GLU A 125 -6.15 1.90 -9.76
CA GLU A 125 -5.89 2.54 -11.06
C GLU A 125 -5.05 1.66 -12.01
N HIS A 126 -4.60 0.49 -11.54
CA HIS A 126 -3.71 -0.42 -12.27
C HIS A 126 -2.40 0.28 -12.68
N VAL A 127 -1.80 1.03 -11.74
CA VAL A 127 -0.59 1.83 -11.97
C VAL A 127 0.58 1.23 -11.20
N VAL A 128 1.72 1.09 -11.88
CA VAL A 128 2.99 0.71 -11.28
C VAL A 128 3.99 1.86 -11.29
N HIS A 129 4.58 2.13 -10.14
CA HIS A 129 5.69 3.05 -9.94
C HIS A 129 6.96 2.23 -9.71
N ASN A 130 7.79 2.15 -10.75
CA ASN A 130 9.10 1.52 -10.65
C ASN A 130 10.12 2.51 -10.07
N PRO A 131 11.08 2.05 -9.25
CA PRO A 131 12.09 2.92 -8.66
C PRO A 131 13.03 3.49 -9.74
N PRO A 132 13.60 4.69 -9.53
CA PRO A 132 14.60 5.27 -10.43
C PRO A 132 15.86 4.41 -10.46
N ARG A 133 16.48 4.30 -11.64
CA ARG A 133 17.73 3.55 -11.86
C ARG A 133 18.98 4.34 -11.51
#